data_AF-A0A958NJE1-F1
#
_entry.id   AF-A0A958NJE1-F1
#
_cell.length_a   1.000
_cell.length_b   1.000
_cell.length_c   1.000
_cell.angle_alpha   90.00
_cell.angle_beta   90.00
_cell.angle_gamma   90.00
#
_symmetry.space_group_name_H-M   'P 1'
#
loop_
_entity.id
_entity.type
_entity.pdbx_description
1 polymer ?
#
loop_
_entity_poly.entity_id
_entity_poly.type
_entity_poly.pdbx_seq_one_letter_code
_entity_poly.pdbx_strand_id
1 'polypeptide(L)'
;MRILLSIALVGLTTINLIAQGPSENYLGSWYTYGSQHRLSERFSLSPWAELRFYEPSSNYNLAFISLGGNYHLKNNQTVGLVYAYLDIDTVFEFDHQPNIHEHRLCEQYTFSHSTSKLSIQHRARLEQRFLDFTDRNELQNRFRYRLSLKYNLSRTIYINVSEEPFVNFQDQVFHENRFYTGFGFNVTSHSQLQIGYLKQHIKKNNLNRIQVGISFTTDSRKPKPKLAQL
;
A
#
# COMPACT_ATOMS: atom_id res chain seq x y z
N MET A 1 -6.75 -10.49 -52.56
CA MET A 1 -7.22 -9.09 -52.40
C MET A 1 -8.25 -9.10 -51.28
N ARG A 2 -7.88 -8.57 -50.11
CA ARG A 2 -8.70 -7.93 -49.05
C ARG A 2 -10.10 -8.55 -48.82
N ILE A 3 -10.38 -9.14 -47.65
CA ILE A 3 -10.83 -8.38 -46.47
C ILE A 3 -10.48 -9.17 -45.20
N LEU A 4 -9.70 -8.52 -44.34
CA LEU A 4 -9.36 -8.96 -42.99
C LEU A 4 -10.57 -8.76 -42.07
N LEU A 5 -11.16 -9.85 -41.64
CA LEU A 5 -12.08 -9.98 -40.52
C LEU A 5 -11.26 -9.95 -39.23
N SER A 6 -10.92 -8.77 -38.72
CA SER A 6 -10.37 -8.57 -37.38
C SER A 6 -10.28 -7.08 -37.07
N ILE A 7 -10.72 -6.72 -35.87
CA ILE A 7 -10.51 -5.42 -35.18
C ILE A 7 -11.61 -4.38 -35.43
N ALA A 8 -12.27 -4.05 -34.32
CA ALA A 8 -12.92 -2.78 -33.97
C ALA A 8 -14.41 -2.89 -33.61
N LEU A 9 -14.72 -3.71 -32.60
CA LEU A 9 -15.90 -3.48 -31.75
C LEU A 9 -15.54 -3.66 -30.28
N VAL A 10 -14.48 -2.96 -29.84
CA VAL A 10 -14.36 -2.56 -28.44
C VAL A 10 -14.89 -1.13 -28.40
N GLY A 11 -16.21 -1.03 -28.37
CA GLY A 11 -16.87 0.23 -28.02
C GLY A 11 -16.41 0.61 -26.63
N LEU A 12 -15.71 1.73 -26.52
CA LEU A 12 -15.44 2.40 -25.25
C LEU A 12 -16.79 2.69 -24.58
N THR A 13 -17.23 1.83 -23.67
CA THR A 13 -18.18 2.23 -22.65
C THR A 13 -17.41 3.10 -21.66
N THR A 14 -17.43 4.41 -21.89
CA THR A 14 -17.06 5.40 -20.89
C THR A 14 -18.08 5.30 -19.76
N ILE A 15 -17.78 4.48 -18.75
CA ILE A 15 -18.54 4.51 -17.50
C ILE A 15 -18.16 5.83 -16.82
N ASN A 16 -18.96 6.86 -17.05
CA ASN A 16 -18.91 8.10 -16.29
C ASN A 16 -19.34 7.79 -14.86
N LEU A 17 -18.41 7.30 -14.04
CA LEU A 17 -18.56 7.24 -12.58
C LEU A 17 -18.27 8.63 -12.01
N ILE A 18 -19.15 9.59 -12.31
CA ILE A 18 -19.24 10.83 -11.54
C ILE A 18 -20.09 10.51 -10.32
N ALA A 19 -19.45 10.08 -9.23
CA ALA A 19 -20.08 10.12 -7.93
C ALA A 19 -19.96 11.56 -7.39
N GLN A 20 -21.11 12.20 -7.18
CA GLN A 20 -21.24 13.50 -6.53
C GLN A 20 -21.40 13.34 -5.01
N GLY A 21 -20.74 14.21 -4.24
CA GLY A 21 -20.82 14.34 -2.78
C GLY A 21 -19.49 14.83 -2.21
N PRO A 22 -19.45 15.67 -1.14
CA PRO A 22 -18.24 16.38 -0.74
C PRO A 22 -17.28 15.42 -0.07
N SER A 23 -16.47 14.73 -0.88
CA SER A 23 -15.11 14.44 -0.48
C SER A 23 -14.44 15.75 -0.15
N GLU A 24 -13.67 15.83 0.93
CA GLU A 24 -12.70 16.91 1.13
C GLU A 24 -12.12 17.36 -0.23
N ASN A 25 -12.44 18.57 -0.67
CA ASN A 25 -12.00 19.10 -1.97
C ASN A 25 -10.48 19.33 -2.02
N TYR A 26 -9.77 18.90 -0.98
CA TYR A 26 -8.37 19.12 -0.75
C TYR A 26 -7.55 17.93 -1.26
N LEU A 27 -6.43 18.27 -1.90
CA LEU A 27 -5.41 17.32 -2.26
C LEU A 27 -4.52 17.08 -1.05
N GLY A 28 -4.66 15.94 -0.38
CA GLY A 28 -3.78 15.61 0.76
C GLY A 28 -2.45 15.00 0.31
N SER A 29 -1.56 14.73 1.26
CA SER A 29 -0.27 14.09 0.98
C SER A 29 0.05 12.95 1.92
N TRP A 30 0.76 11.95 1.39
CA TRP A 30 1.24 10.78 2.12
C TRP A 30 2.75 10.70 1.94
N TYR A 31 3.49 10.88 3.03
CA TYR A 31 4.93 10.69 3.08
C TYR A 31 5.22 9.33 3.67
N THR A 32 5.82 8.43 2.91
CA THR A 32 6.02 7.05 3.35
C THR A 32 7.50 6.69 3.41
N TYR A 33 7.89 6.00 4.47
CA TYR A 33 9.18 5.36 4.61
C TYR A 33 8.97 3.85 4.78
N GLY A 34 9.70 3.06 4.00
CA GLY A 34 9.69 1.61 4.14
C GLY A 34 11.07 1.00 4.10
N SER A 35 11.28 -0.08 4.83
CA SER A 35 12.48 -0.88 4.64
C SER A 35 12.19 -2.37 4.68
N GLN A 36 12.99 -3.14 3.94
CA GLN A 36 13.03 -4.59 4.00
C GLN A 36 14.44 -5.04 4.36
N HIS A 37 14.61 -5.65 5.53
CA HIS A 37 15.89 -6.16 6.00
C HIS A 37 15.88 -7.68 5.98
N ARG A 38 16.60 -8.31 5.04
CA ARG A 38 16.75 -9.77 4.98
C ARG A 38 17.80 -10.22 6.00
N LEU A 39 17.34 -10.88 7.07
CA LEU A 39 18.20 -11.35 8.17
C LEU A 39 18.79 -12.73 7.90
N SER A 40 18.02 -13.61 7.25
CA SER A 40 18.44 -14.96 6.88
C SER A 40 17.71 -15.44 5.64
N GLU A 41 17.98 -16.67 5.18
CA GLU A 41 17.24 -17.27 4.07
C GLU A 41 15.73 -17.41 4.35
N ARG A 42 15.31 -17.44 5.61
CA ARG A 42 13.90 -17.60 5.99
C ARG A 42 13.29 -16.38 6.66
N PHE A 43 14.08 -15.43 7.17
CA PHE A 43 13.54 -14.35 7.99
C PHE A 43 13.90 -12.97 7.46
N SER A 44 12.96 -12.04 7.58
CA SER A 44 13.19 -10.61 7.34
C SER A 44 12.32 -9.71 8.19
N LEU A 45 12.82 -8.52 8.49
CA LEU A 45 12.09 -7.46 9.17
C LEU A 45 11.67 -6.35 8.19
N SER A 46 10.53 -5.74 8.46
CA SER A 46 9.91 -4.72 7.62
C SER A 46 9.39 -3.54 8.46
N PRO A 47 10.26 -2.61 8.90
CA PRO A 47 9.79 -1.37 9.50
C PRO A 47 9.16 -0.48 8.42
N TRP A 48 8.08 0.20 8.79
CA TRP A 48 7.35 1.09 7.90
C TRP A 48 6.77 2.25 8.69
N ALA A 49 6.84 3.45 8.13
CA ALA A 49 6.27 4.66 8.70
C ALA A 49 5.54 5.46 7.62
N GLU A 50 4.44 6.11 7.98
CA GLU A 50 3.74 7.06 7.13
C GLU A 50 3.35 8.29 7.92
N LEU A 51 3.46 9.45 7.30
CA LEU A 51 2.88 10.69 7.78
C LEU A 51 1.94 11.21 6.70
N ARG A 52 0.70 11.47 7.10
CA ARG A 52 -0.38 11.87 6.19
C ARG A 52 -0.94 13.21 6.60
N PHE A 53 -1.34 13.97 5.61
CA PHE A 53 -1.91 15.29 5.74
C PHE A 53 -3.16 15.42 4.88
N TYR A 54 -4.09 16.25 5.34
CA TYR A 54 -5.29 16.62 4.61
C TYR A 54 -4.99 17.60 3.46
N GLU A 55 -3.92 18.39 3.58
CA GLU A 55 -3.36 19.24 2.53
C GLU A 55 -1.90 18.82 2.25
N PRO A 56 -1.26 19.24 1.14
CA PRO A 56 0.03 18.66 0.78
C PRO A 56 1.14 18.92 1.80
N SER A 57 1.10 20.04 2.52
CA SER A 57 2.16 20.50 3.43
C SER A 57 1.65 20.97 4.80
N SER A 58 0.36 20.83 5.07
CA SER A 58 -0.32 21.36 6.26
C SER A 58 -1.51 20.48 6.61
N ASN A 59 -2.07 20.71 7.80
CA ASN A 59 -3.24 19.99 8.31
C ASN A 59 -2.98 18.48 8.48
N TYR A 60 -2.51 18.12 9.68
CA TYR A 60 -2.17 16.75 10.03
C TYR A 60 -3.39 15.84 9.92
N ASN A 61 -3.21 14.63 9.38
CA ASN A 61 -4.26 13.63 9.31
C ASN A 61 -3.90 12.39 10.13
N LEU A 62 -2.72 11.81 9.90
CA LEU A 62 -2.41 10.52 10.49
C LEU A 62 -0.90 10.25 10.50
N ALA A 63 -0.39 9.79 11.64
CA ALA A 63 0.90 9.13 11.75
C ALA A 63 0.70 7.61 11.87
N PHE A 64 1.48 6.84 11.11
CA PHE A 64 1.48 5.38 11.13
C PHE A 64 2.91 4.91 11.35
N ILE A 65 3.12 4.02 12.30
CA ILE A 65 4.39 3.29 12.45
C ILE A 65 4.10 1.81 12.59
N SER A 66 4.94 0.96 12.00
CA SER A 66 4.79 -0.48 12.12
C SER A 66 6.11 -1.22 12.01
N LEU A 67 6.13 -2.43 12.56
CA LEU A 67 7.19 -3.39 12.41
C LEU A 67 6.61 -4.75 12.02
N GLY A 68 7.04 -5.25 10.87
CA GLY A 68 6.67 -6.58 10.39
C GLY A 68 7.78 -7.60 10.53
N GLY A 69 7.48 -8.77 11.10
CA GLY A 69 8.31 -9.96 11.02
C GLY A 69 7.80 -10.91 9.95
N ASN A 70 8.68 -11.41 9.08
CA ASN A 70 8.26 -12.20 7.93
C ASN A 70 9.06 -13.50 7.81
N TYR A 71 8.35 -14.58 7.49
CA TYR A 71 8.90 -15.89 7.14
C TYR A 71 8.75 -16.16 5.63
N HIS A 72 9.88 -16.44 4.99
CA HIS A 72 9.97 -16.70 3.55
C HIS A 72 9.78 -18.18 3.25
N LEU A 73 8.69 -18.47 2.58
CA LEU A 73 8.33 -19.78 2.05
C LEU A 73 9.04 -20.01 0.71
N LYS A 74 8.75 -21.14 0.05
CA LYS A 74 9.20 -21.38 -1.32
C LYS A 74 8.41 -20.51 -2.31
N ASN A 75 8.88 -20.40 -3.55
CA ASN A 75 8.17 -19.79 -4.67
C ASN A 75 7.74 -18.33 -4.40
N ASN A 76 8.61 -17.53 -3.80
CA ASN A 76 8.38 -16.10 -3.53
C ASN A 76 7.13 -15.81 -2.70
N GLN A 77 6.78 -16.74 -1.81
CA GLN A 77 5.72 -16.58 -0.84
C GLN A 77 6.28 -16.15 0.51
N THR A 78 5.50 -15.34 1.23
CA THR A 78 5.87 -14.83 2.54
C THR A 78 4.64 -14.79 3.42
N VAL A 79 4.78 -15.30 4.65
CA VAL A 79 3.81 -15.09 5.72
C VAL A 79 4.44 -14.16 6.76
N GLY A 80 3.66 -13.27 7.35
CA GLY A 80 4.19 -12.30 8.29
C GLY A 80 3.17 -11.87 9.34
N LEU A 81 3.71 -11.43 10.47
CA LEU A 81 2.97 -10.80 11.55
C LEU A 81 3.45 -9.35 11.65
N VAL A 82 2.52 -8.41 11.71
CA VAL A 82 2.82 -6.98 11.76
C VAL A 82 2.10 -6.36 12.93
N TYR A 83 2.83 -5.61 13.74
CA TYR A 83 2.25 -4.70 14.71
C TYR A 83 2.36 -3.27 14.18
N ALA A 84 1.29 -2.49 14.31
CA ALA A 84 1.27 -1.08 13.97
C ALA A 84 0.61 -0.25 15.07
N TYR A 85 1.09 0.98 15.20
CA TYR A 85 0.47 2.04 15.99
C TYR A 85 0.11 3.20 15.05
N LEU A 86 -1.08 3.77 15.28
CA LEU A 86 -1.57 4.91 14.53
C LEU A 86 -2.05 5.99 15.51
N ASP A 87 -1.75 7.23 15.15
CA ASP A 87 -2.33 8.42 15.75
C ASP A 87 -3.14 9.12 14.65
N ILE A 88 -4.43 9.30 14.87
CA ILE A 88 -5.41 9.62 13.82
C ILE A 88 -6.21 10.86 14.21
N ASP A 89 -6.05 11.91 13.43
CA ASP A 89 -6.99 13.03 13.41
C ASP A 89 -8.09 12.72 12.40
N THR A 90 -9.34 12.63 12.86
CA THR A 90 -10.50 12.24 12.04
C THR A 90 -11.20 13.39 11.35
N VAL A 91 -10.84 14.64 11.66
CA VAL A 91 -11.50 15.82 11.13
C VAL A 91 -10.52 16.71 10.38
N PHE A 92 -11.00 17.35 9.32
CA PHE A 92 -10.22 18.36 8.62
C PHE A 92 -10.16 19.67 9.40
N GLU A 93 -11.29 20.04 10.02
CA GLU A 93 -11.42 21.27 10.80
C GLU A 93 -10.95 21.04 12.23
N PHE A 94 -10.34 22.04 12.83
CA PHE A 94 -9.91 21.95 14.22
C PHE A 94 -11.13 21.89 15.15
N ASP A 95 -11.33 20.75 15.82
CA ASP A 95 -12.51 20.47 16.65
C ASP A 95 -12.19 20.33 18.15
N HIS A 96 -10.95 20.61 18.57
CA HIS A 96 -10.42 20.41 19.91
C HIS A 96 -10.55 18.96 20.45
N GLN A 97 -10.99 18.00 19.62
CA GLN A 97 -11.09 16.60 20.04
C GLN A 97 -9.69 15.98 20.06
N PRO A 98 -9.42 15.08 21.02
CA PRO A 98 -8.16 14.36 21.00
C PRO A 98 -8.15 13.34 19.86
N ASN A 99 -6.96 13.09 19.33
CA ASN A 99 -6.75 12.10 18.28
C ASN A 99 -7.18 10.70 18.74
N ILE A 100 -7.65 9.90 17.79
CA ILE A 100 -7.87 8.47 18.01
C ILE A 100 -6.53 7.77 17.95
N HIS A 101 -6.25 6.94 18.95
CA HIS A 101 -5.10 6.05 18.92
C HIS A 101 -5.54 4.65 18.49
N GLU A 102 -4.80 4.03 17.57
CA GLU A 102 -5.09 2.68 17.12
C GLU A 102 -3.87 1.78 17.27
N HIS A 103 -4.05 0.66 17.98
CA HIS A 103 -3.14 -0.48 17.92
C HIS A 103 -3.67 -1.49 16.91
N ARG A 104 -2.81 -2.03 16.06
CA ARG A 104 -3.21 -2.97 15.03
C ARG A 104 -2.27 -4.15 14.98
N LEU A 105 -2.86 -5.35 15.11
CA LEU A 105 -2.19 -6.60 14.79
C LEU A 105 -2.64 -7.03 13.39
N CYS A 106 -1.68 -7.45 12.57
CA CYS A 106 -1.97 -7.92 11.22
C CYS A 106 -1.30 -9.26 10.95
N GLU A 107 -2.07 -10.16 10.36
CA GLU A 107 -1.56 -11.36 9.70
C GLU A 107 -1.51 -11.11 8.21
N GLN A 108 -0.37 -11.38 7.58
CA GLN A 108 -0.14 -11.05 6.18
C GLN A 108 0.36 -12.27 5.41
N TYR A 109 -0.23 -12.49 4.24
CA TYR A 109 0.29 -13.36 3.21
C TYR A 109 0.65 -12.54 1.97
N THR A 110 1.84 -12.77 1.42
CA THR A 110 2.30 -12.13 0.18
C THR A 110 2.79 -13.19 -0.77
N PHE A 111 2.37 -13.09 -2.02
CA PHE A 111 2.87 -13.89 -3.12
C PHE A 111 3.27 -12.96 -4.25
N SER A 112 4.50 -13.11 -4.75
CA SER A 112 5.00 -12.28 -5.85
C SER A 112 5.54 -13.15 -6.96
N HIS A 113 5.21 -12.80 -8.19
CA HIS A 113 5.83 -13.41 -9.37
C HIS A 113 6.25 -12.32 -10.35
N SER A 114 7.38 -12.56 -10.99
CA SER A 114 8.01 -11.58 -11.86
C SER A 114 8.44 -12.24 -13.16
N THR A 115 8.21 -11.51 -14.25
CA THR A 115 8.83 -11.72 -15.55
C THR A 115 9.96 -10.70 -15.72
N SER A 116 10.59 -10.61 -16.90
CA SER A 116 11.69 -9.68 -17.16
C SER A 116 11.35 -8.21 -16.86
N LYS A 117 10.15 -7.74 -17.24
CA LYS A 117 9.74 -6.33 -17.07
C LYS A 117 8.60 -6.12 -16.10
N LEU A 118 7.76 -7.14 -15.87
CA LEU A 118 6.55 -7.02 -15.07
C LEU A 118 6.69 -7.85 -13.80
N SER A 119 6.47 -7.22 -12.64
CA SER A 119 6.30 -7.87 -11.36
C SER A 119 4.87 -7.70 -10.87
N ILE A 120 4.25 -8.79 -10.45
CA ILE A 120 2.90 -8.84 -9.92
C ILE A 120 2.99 -9.30 -8.47
N GLN A 121 2.37 -8.55 -7.56
CA GLN A 121 2.30 -8.88 -6.14
C GLN A 121 0.85 -8.98 -5.71
N HIS A 122 0.54 -10.11 -5.09
CA HIS A 122 -0.68 -10.36 -4.35
C HIS A 122 -0.37 -10.24 -2.86
N ARG A 123 -1.15 -9.45 -2.13
CA ARG A 123 -1.01 -9.33 -0.69
C ARG A 123 -2.38 -9.41 -0.02
N ALA A 124 -2.60 -10.45 0.75
CA ALA A 124 -3.76 -10.57 1.63
C ALA A 124 -3.34 -10.18 3.05
N ARG A 125 -4.17 -9.42 3.76
CA ARG A 125 -3.92 -9.04 5.14
C ARG A 125 -5.22 -9.09 5.95
N LEU A 126 -5.18 -9.78 7.07
CA LEU A 126 -6.21 -9.73 8.11
C LEU A 126 -5.73 -8.78 9.21
N GLU A 127 -6.62 -7.95 9.73
CA GLU A 127 -6.32 -6.97 10.76
C GLU A 127 -7.26 -7.08 11.94
N GLN A 128 -6.68 -7.15 13.12
CA GLN A 128 -7.35 -6.84 14.38
C GLN A 128 -6.95 -5.41 14.79
N ARG A 129 -7.93 -4.53 14.90
CA ARG A 129 -7.76 -3.09 15.14
C ARG A 129 -8.39 -2.74 16.48
N PHE A 130 -7.58 -2.23 17.39
CA PHE A 130 -7.98 -1.76 18.71
C PHE A 130 -7.94 -0.24 18.68
N LEU A 131 -9.11 0.39 18.56
CA LEU A 131 -9.25 1.84 18.49
C LEU A 131 -9.62 2.37 19.87
N ASP A 132 -8.86 3.35 20.33
CA ASP A 132 -9.08 4.09 21.56
C ASP A 132 -9.60 5.49 21.20
N PHE A 133 -10.91 5.67 21.38
CA PHE A 133 -11.59 6.96 21.25
C PHE A 133 -11.68 7.61 22.63
N THR A 134 -11.90 8.92 22.67
CA THR A 134 -12.03 9.69 23.92
C THR A 134 -13.03 9.10 24.92
N ASP A 135 -14.14 8.56 24.41
CA ASP A 135 -15.28 8.09 25.18
C ASP A 135 -15.42 6.56 25.23
N ARG A 136 -14.68 5.82 24.38
CA ARG A 136 -14.86 4.37 24.23
C ARG A 136 -13.69 3.67 23.54
N ASN A 137 -13.62 2.36 23.77
CA ASN A 137 -12.73 1.46 23.04
C ASN A 137 -13.53 0.61 22.06
N GLU A 138 -13.00 0.41 20.85
CA GLU A 138 -13.61 -0.45 19.84
C GLU A 138 -12.62 -1.49 19.28
N LEU A 139 -13.10 -2.73 19.14
CA LEU A 139 -12.40 -3.76 18.39
C LEU A 139 -13.05 -3.89 17.00
N GLN A 140 -12.28 -3.55 15.97
CA GLN A 140 -12.67 -3.71 14.58
C GLN A 140 -11.77 -4.75 13.89
N ASN A 141 -12.34 -5.48 12.94
CA ASN A 141 -11.64 -6.48 12.17
C ASN A 141 -11.89 -6.25 10.69
N ARG A 142 -10.84 -6.34 9.90
CA ARG A 142 -10.97 -6.23 8.45
C ARG A 142 -10.00 -7.10 7.71
N PHE A 143 -10.42 -7.51 6.53
CA PHE A 143 -9.58 -8.12 5.54
C PHE A 143 -9.29 -7.12 4.43
N ARG A 144 -8.07 -7.07 3.92
CA ARG A 144 -7.74 -6.33 2.71
C ARG A 144 -6.89 -7.16 1.77
N TYR A 145 -7.11 -6.96 0.49
CA TYR A 145 -6.36 -7.62 -0.56
C TYR A 145 -5.81 -6.58 -1.51
N ARG A 146 -4.50 -6.59 -1.75
CA ARG A 146 -3.82 -5.71 -2.70
C ARG A 146 -3.27 -6.50 -3.87
N LEU A 147 -3.62 -6.06 -5.07
CA LEU A 147 -2.95 -6.43 -6.31
C LEU A 147 -2.07 -5.27 -6.75
N SER A 148 -0.77 -5.49 -6.92
CA SER A 148 0.18 -4.48 -7.37
C SER A 148 0.93 -4.96 -8.60
N LEU A 149 1.06 -4.08 -9.59
CA LEU A 149 1.75 -4.27 -10.85
C LEU A 149 2.89 -3.26 -10.94
N LYS A 150 4.13 -3.76 -10.96
CA LYS A 150 5.33 -2.96 -11.20
C LYS A 150 5.88 -3.27 -12.59
N TYR A 151 5.88 -2.29 -13.48
CA TYR A 151 6.42 -2.40 -14.84
C TYR A 151 7.69 -1.57 -14.99
N ASN A 152 8.82 -2.23 -15.26
CA ASN A 152 10.10 -1.58 -15.47
C ASN A 152 10.15 -0.97 -16.89
N LEU A 153 10.14 0.36 -16.98
CA LEU A 153 10.34 1.10 -18.23
C LEU A 153 11.82 1.07 -18.63
N SER A 154 12.71 1.17 -17.64
CA SER A 154 14.16 1.07 -17.79
C SER A 154 14.78 0.41 -16.56
N ARG A 155 16.11 0.39 -16.47
CA ARG A 155 16.81 -0.05 -15.24
C ARG A 155 16.57 0.89 -14.06
N THR A 156 16.30 2.17 -14.34
CA THR A 156 16.16 3.21 -13.32
C THR A 156 14.70 3.55 -13.05
N ILE A 157 13.82 3.50 -14.05
CA ILE A 157 12.45 4.01 -13.95
C ILE A 157 11.45 2.86 -14.08
N TYR A 158 10.44 2.85 -13.23
CA TYR A 158 9.31 1.94 -13.31
C TYR A 158 7.99 2.65 -13.06
N ILE A 159 6.90 2.05 -13.52
CA ILE A 159 5.53 2.42 -13.17
C ILE A 159 5.01 1.41 -12.17
N ASN A 160 4.28 1.87 -11.16
CA ASN A 160 3.58 1.04 -10.20
C ASN A 160 2.09 1.39 -10.20
N VAL A 161 1.24 0.39 -10.33
CA VAL A 161 -0.22 0.50 -10.21
C VAL A 161 -0.68 -0.50 -9.18
N SER A 162 -1.58 -0.12 -8.28
CA SER A 162 -2.19 -1.07 -7.36
C SER A 162 -3.64 -0.75 -7.05
N GLU A 163 -4.40 -1.80 -6.81
CA GLU A 163 -5.78 -1.74 -6.31
C GLU A 163 -5.86 -2.53 -4.99
N GLU A 164 -6.56 -1.98 -4.01
CA GLU A 164 -6.68 -2.55 -2.67
C GLU A 164 -8.10 -2.35 -2.12
N PRO A 165 -9.03 -3.29 -2.36
CA PRO A 165 -10.31 -3.33 -1.67
C PRO A 165 -10.16 -3.76 -0.21
N PHE A 166 -11.03 -3.22 0.64
CA PHE A 166 -11.12 -3.53 2.06
C PHE A 166 -12.51 -4.09 2.39
N VAL A 167 -12.49 -5.18 3.14
CA VAL A 167 -13.66 -5.88 3.66
C VAL A 167 -13.71 -5.70 5.18
N ASN A 168 -14.67 -4.94 5.67
CA ASN A 168 -14.83 -4.71 7.11
C ASN A 168 -15.89 -5.68 7.69
N PHE A 169 -15.68 -6.14 8.92
CA PHE A 169 -16.55 -7.16 9.53
C PHE A 169 -17.62 -6.59 10.46
N GLN A 170 -17.51 -5.31 10.85
CA GLN A 170 -18.45 -4.65 11.76
C GLN A 170 -19.46 -3.74 11.04
N ASP A 171 -19.05 -3.19 9.89
CA ASP A 171 -19.79 -2.18 9.11
C ASP A 171 -20.22 -2.79 7.75
N GLN A 172 -20.70 -1.97 6.81
CA GLN A 172 -20.92 -2.40 5.43
C GLN A 172 -19.69 -3.13 4.87
N VAL A 173 -19.90 -4.33 4.35
CA VAL A 173 -18.84 -5.27 3.94
C VAL A 173 -17.80 -4.60 3.04
N PHE A 174 -18.23 -3.83 2.04
CA PHE A 174 -17.34 -3.07 1.14
C PHE A 174 -17.60 -1.57 1.27
N HIS A 175 -16.76 -0.87 2.02
CA HIS A 175 -16.86 0.59 2.14
C HIS A 175 -15.50 1.30 2.06
N GLU A 176 -14.40 0.59 1.90
CA GLU A 176 -13.09 1.20 1.67
C GLU A 176 -12.38 0.55 0.47
N ASN A 177 -11.80 1.38 -0.37
CA ASN A 177 -11.03 0.95 -1.53
C ASN A 177 -9.88 1.94 -1.78
N ARG A 178 -8.73 1.44 -2.21
CA ARG A 178 -7.55 2.27 -2.45
C ARG A 178 -6.88 1.93 -3.78
N PHE A 179 -6.99 2.87 -4.70
CA PHE A 179 -6.27 2.86 -5.95
C PHE A 179 -4.99 3.70 -5.84
N TYR A 180 -3.90 3.22 -6.41
CA TYR A 180 -2.64 3.96 -6.53
C TYR A 180 -2.04 3.77 -7.92
N THR A 181 -1.47 4.85 -8.45
CA THR A 181 -0.63 4.82 -9.65
C THR A 181 0.49 5.83 -9.52
N GLY A 182 1.70 5.45 -9.92
CA GLY A 182 2.85 6.34 -9.78
C GLY A 182 4.10 5.87 -10.50
N PHE A 183 5.09 6.74 -10.49
CA PHE A 183 6.43 6.44 -10.97
C PHE A 183 7.33 6.12 -9.79
N GLY A 184 8.26 5.19 -10.03
CA GLY A 184 9.33 4.91 -9.11
C GLY A 184 10.69 4.94 -9.80
N PHE A 185 11.69 5.28 -8.99
CA PHE A 185 13.07 5.50 -9.40
C PHE A 185 13.98 4.63 -8.54
N ASN A 186 14.73 3.73 -9.15
CA ASN A 186 15.80 2.98 -8.50
C ASN A 186 17.01 3.91 -8.36
N VAL A 187 17.16 4.53 -7.18
CA VAL A 187 18.23 5.51 -6.89
C VAL A 187 19.56 4.78 -6.70
N THR A 188 19.53 3.65 -6.00
CA THR A 188 20.67 2.73 -5.86
C THR A 188 20.19 1.29 -6.02
N SER A 189 21.09 0.31 -5.91
CA SER A 189 20.71 -1.11 -5.82
C SER A 189 19.88 -1.44 -4.57
N HIS A 190 19.86 -0.56 -3.58
CA HIS A 190 19.24 -0.77 -2.27
C HIS A 190 18.18 0.26 -1.91
N SER A 191 17.93 1.27 -2.76
CA SER A 191 16.99 2.35 -2.46
C SER A 191 16.13 2.73 -3.66
N GLN A 192 14.86 3.01 -3.38
CA GLN A 192 13.88 3.43 -4.37
C GLN A 192 13.09 4.62 -3.87
N LEU A 193 12.86 5.58 -4.76
CA LEU A 193 11.95 6.70 -4.56
C LEU A 193 10.67 6.43 -5.35
N GLN A 194 9.50 6.78 -4.81
CA GLN A 194 8.20 6.67 -5.47
C GLN A 194 7.45 8.00 -5.34
N ILE A 195 6.80 8.41 -6.41
CA ILE A 195 5.86 9.52 -6.43
C ILE A 195 4.63 9.12 -7.23
N GLY A 196 3.45 9.34 -6.67
CA GLY A 196 2.22 8.88 -7.31
C GLY A 196 0.97 9.53 -6.79
N TYR A 197 -0.12 9.25 -7.48
CA TYR A 197 -1.46 9.62 -7.09
C TYR A 197 -2.14 8.43 -6.41
N LEU A 198 -2.84 8.71 -5.33
CA LEU A 198 -3.61 7.74 -4.56
C LEU A 198 -5.04 8.26 -4.42
N LYS A 199 -6.00 7.40 -4.76
CA LYS A 199 -7.42 7.63 -4.54
C LYS A 199 -7.91 6.67 -3.48
N GLN A 200 -8.38 7.20 -2.36
CA GLN A 200 -8.94 6.40 -1.27
C GLN A 200 -10.42 6.70 -1.13
N HIS A 201 -11.24 5.69 -1.36
CA HIS A 201 -12.66 5.72 -1.07
C HIS A 201 -12.88 5.21 0.35
N ILE A 202 -13.60 5.95 1.19
CA ILE A 202 -13.97 5.55 2.55
C ILE A 202 -15.42 5.97 2.80
N LYS A 203 -16.33 5.02 2.97
CA LYS A 203 -17.79 5.23 3.13
C LYS A 203 -18.34 6.09 1.99
N LYS A 204 -18.62 7.37 2.23
CA LYS A 204 -19.12 8.32 1.21
C LYS A 204 -18.04 9.31 0.73
N ASN A 205 -16.84 9.23 1.29
CA ASN A 205 -15.75 10.17 1.04
C ASN A 205 -14.79 9.63 -0.02
N ASN A 206 -14.31 10.52 -0.89
CA ASN A 206 -13.35 10.22 -1.95
C ASN A 206 -12.09 11.08 -1.81
N LEU A 207 -11.08 10.54 -1.15
CA LEU A 207 -9.88 11.28 -0.80
C LEU A 207 -8.85 11.19 -1.93
N ASN A 208 -8.41 12.34 -2.42
CA ASN A 208 -7.33 12.48 -3.40
C ASN A 208 -6.02 12.78 -2.68
N ARG A 209 -4.96 12.02 -2.97
CA ARG A 209 -3.67 12.15 -2.26
C ARG A 209 -2.49 12.09 -3.23
N ILE A 210 -1.48 12.93 -3.00
CA ILE A 210 -0.14 12.73 -3.57
C ILE A 210 0.66 11.88 -2.58
N GLN A 211 1.26 10.79 -3.05
CA GLN A 211 2.19 10.01 -2.25
C GLN A 211 3.62 10.30 -2.69
N VAL A 212 4.51 10.55 -1.71
CA VAL A 212 5.96 10.58 -1.89
C VAL A 212 6.56 9.56 -0.93
N GLY A 213 7.24 8.55 -1.49
CA GLY A 213 7.74 7.42 -0.74
C GLY A 213 9.21 7.16 -0.96
N ILE A 214 9.93 6.84 0.11
CA ILE A 214 11.28 6.28 0.03
C ILE A 214 11.29 4.87 0.61
N SER A 215 12.03 3.98 -0.03
CA SER A 215 12.17 2.62 0.46
C SER A 215 13.60 2.10 0.36
N PHE A 216 13.97 1.24 1.30
CA PHE A 216 15.28 0.61 1.37
C PHE A 216 15.17 -0.92 1.39
N THR A 217 16.18 -1.59 0.87
CA THR A 217 16.32 -3.04 0.98
C THR A 217 17.76 -3.36 1.36
N THR A 218 17.93 -4.12 2.44
CA THR A 218 19.25 -4.61 2.86
C THR A 218 19.24 -6.12 3.01
N ASP A 219 20.41 -6.73 2.87
CA ASP A 219 20.59 -8.18 2.98
C ASP A 219 21.81 -8.51 3.82
N SER A 220 21.58 -9.17 4.96
CA SER A 220 22.62 -9.61 5.90
C SER A 220 22.96 -11.10 5.75
N ARG A 221 22.39 -11.79 4.75
CA ARG A 221 22.74 -13.18 4.48
C ARG A 221 24.20 -13.29 4.06
N LYS A 222 24.86 -14.36 4.49
CA LYS A 222 26.20 -14.70 3.99
C LYS A 222 26.13 -14.91 2.47
N PRO A 223 27.11 -14.43 1.69
CA PRO A 223 27.21 -14.77 0.28
C PRO A 223 27.20 -16.29 0.12
N LYS A 224 26.36 -16.82 -0.78
CA LYS A 224 26.45 -18.25 -1.10
C LYS A 224 27.80 -18.50 -1.77
N PRO A 225 28.57 -19.53 -1.35
CA PRO A 225 29.78 -19.89 -2.06
C PRO A 225 29.41 -20.19 -3.51
N LYS A 226 30.12 -19.56 -4.46
CA LYS A 226 29.99 -19.93 -5.87
C LYS A 226 30.38 -21.40 -5.96
N LEU A 227 29.44 -22.26 -6.34
CA LEU A 227 29.78 -23.60 -6.80
C LEU A 227 30.80 -23.42 -7.93
N ALA A 228 32.05 -23.83 -7.68
CA ALA A 228 33.02 -23.95 -8.74
C ALA A 228 32.40 -24.88 -9.78
N GLN A 229 32.13 -24.34 -10.97
CA GLN A 229 31.81 -25.17 -12.12
C GLN A 229 33.08 -26.00 -12.38
N LEU A 230 33.03 -27.28 -12.02
CA LEU A 230 34.01 -28.29 -12.40
C LEU A 230 33.71 -28.76 -13.83
#